data_AF-A0A969CS95-F1
#
_entry.id   AF-A0A969CS95-F1
#
_cell.length_a   1.000
_cell.length_b   1.000
_cell.length_c   1.000
_cell.angle_alpha   90.00
_cell.angle_beta   90.00
_cell.angle_gamma   90.00
#
_symmetry.space_group_name_H-M   'P 1'
#
loop_
_entity.id
_entity.type
_entity.pdbx_description
1 polymer ?
#
loop_
_entity_poly.entity_id
_entity_poly.type
_entity_poly.pdbx_seq_one_letter_code
_entity_poly.pdbx_strand_id
1 'polypeptide(L)'
;MSRHLERLLQLDTLIRSNQRYTAGGLALAVERSDRTVRSDLAFLRDRLNAPLLYSKTKGYHYTDPDWRLPSITLTLFNHSGQRKIITLA
;
A
#
# COMPACT_ATOMS: atom_id res chain seq x y z
N MET A 1 -12.72 -6.23 -7.51
CA MET A 1 -11.34 -5.76 -7.23
C MET A 1 -10.56 -6.90 -6.59
N SER A 2 -9.24 -6.97 -6.77
CA SER A 2 -8.45 -8.06 -6.20
C SER A 2 -8.19 -7.79 -4.72
N ARG A 3 -8.60 -8.71 -3.84
CA ARG A 3 -8.49 -8.61 -2.37
C ARG A 3 -7.06 -8.31 -1.88
N HIS A 4 -6.05 -8.69 -2.65
CA HIS A 4 -4.66 -8.39 -2.34
C HIS A 4 -4.31 -6.92 -2.60
N LEU A 5 -4.75 -6.34 -3.72
CA LEU A 5 -4.52 -4.93 -4.05
C LEU A 5 -5.20 -4.01 -3.04
N GLU A 6 -6.45 -4.30 -2.68
CA GLU A 6 -7.20 -3.54 -1.66
C GLU A 6 -6.41 -3.51 -0.34
N ARG A 7 -5.80 -4.63 0.05
CA ARG A 7 -4.98 -4.70 1.25
C ARG A 7 -3.67 -3.93 1.12
N LEU A 8 -3.00 -3.97 -0.03
CA LEU A 8 -1.80 -3.17 -0.26
C LEU A 8 -2.09 -1.66 -0.18
N LEU A 9 -3.22 -1.21 -0.72
CA LEU A 9 -3.67 0.18 -0.63
C LEU A 9 -3.98 0.62 0.82
N GLN A 10 -4.61 -0.26 1.59
CA GLN A 10 -4.83 -0.03 3.02
C GLN A 10 -3.51 0.05 3.80
N LEU A 11 -2.59 -0.89 3.57
CA LEU A 11 -1.27 -0.89 4.21
C LEU A 11 -0.48 0.38 3.87
N ASP A 12 -0.50 0.81 2.60
CA ASP A 12 0.13 2.05 2.15
C ASP A 12 -0.45 3.28 2.87
N THR A 13 -1.76 3.35 3.00
CA THR A 13 -2.44 4.42 3.76
C THR A 13 -2.01 4.44 5.23
N LEU A 14 -1.96 3.27 5.88
CA LEU A 14 -1.56 3.14 7.28
C LEU A 14 -0.09 3.51 7.50
N ILE A 15 0.81 3.05 6.64
CA ILE A 15 2.26 3.31 6.74
C ILE A 15 2.58 4.80 6.54
N ARG A 16 1.82 5.51 5.71
CA ARG A 16 1.98 6.97 5.53
C ARG A 16 1.32 7.79 6.62
N SER A 17 0.44 7.20 7.42
CA SER A 17 -0.12 7.93 8.55
C SER A 17 0.98 8.28 9.55
N ASN A 18 0.79 9.35 10.32
CA ASN A 18 1.76 9.73 11.35
C ASN A 18 1.70 8.80 12.59
N GLN A 19 1.05 7.64 12.48
CA GLN A 19 0.90 6.66 13.55
C GLN A 19 1.96 5.56 13.45
N ARG A 20 2.52 5.20 14.60
CA ARG A 20 3.48 4.11 14.71
C ARG A 20 2.78 2.76 14.57
N TYR A 21 3.16 1.99 13.55
CA TYR A 21 2.66 0.63 13.34
C TYR A 21 3.76 -0.43 13.41
N THR A 22 3.50 -1.53 14.14
CA THR A 22 4.26 -2.79 14.04
C THR A 22 3.56 -3.74 13.07
N ALA A 23 4.20 -4.87 12.71
CA ALA A 23 3.55 -5.88 11.85
C ALA A 23 2.26 -6.40 12.48
N GLY A 24 2.25 -6.65 13.80
CA GLY A 24 1.03 -7.04 14.53
C GLY A 24 -0.03 -5.93 14.55
N GLY A 25 0.36 -4.66 14.71
CA GLY A 25 -0.58 -3.54 14.64
C GLY A 25 -1.24 -3.40 13.27
N LEU A 26 -0.46 -3.55 12.19
CA LEU A 26 -0.99 -3.58 10.82
C LEU A 26 -1.90 -4.79 10.61
N ALA A 27 -1.52 -5.96 11.12
CA ALA A 27 -2.29 -7.19 11.02
C ALA A 27 -3.68 -7.07 11.65
N LEU A 28 -3.77 -6.43 12.82
CA LEU A 28 -5.06 -6.09 13.44
C LEU A 28 -5.86 -5.12 12.58
N ALA A 29 -5.23 -4.07 12.05
CA ALA A 29 -5.91 -3.04 11.26
C ALA A 29 -6.50 -3.56 9.94
N VAL A 30 -5.85 -4.55 9.31
CA VAL A 30 -6.34 -5.19 8.06
C VAL A 30 -7.01 -6.55 8.31
N GLU A 31 -7.25 -6.90 9.58
CA GLU A 31 -7.87 -8.15 10.03
C GLU A 31 -7.22 -9.43 9.46
N ARG A 32 -5.88 -9.46 9.37
CA ARG A 32 -5.08 -10.60 8.86
C ARG A 32 -4.11 -11.11 9.93
N SER A 33 -3.42 -12.21 9.62
CA SER A 33 -2.30 -12.68 10.41
C SER A 33 -1.04 -11.83 10.18
N ASP A 34 -0.19 -11.76 11.20
CA ASP A 34 1.14 -11.11 11.12
C ASP A 34 1.99 -11.69 9.98
N ARG A 35 1.90 -13.01 9.74
CA ARG A 35 2.56 -13.67 8.60
C ARG A 35 2.12 -13.10 7.26
N THR A 36 0.81 -12.93 7.04
CA THR A 36 0.28 -12.39 5.78
C THR A 36 0.76 -10.96 5.57
N VAL A 37 0.67 -10.13 6.62
CA VAL A 37 1.15 -8.73 6.55
C VAL A 37 2.65 -8.66 6.27
N ARG A 38 3.48 -9.50 6.87
CA ARG A 38 4.92 -9.55 6.55
C ARG A 38 5.18 -9.89 5.09
N SER A 39 4.41 -10.81 4.51
CA SER A 39 4.51 -11.12 3.08
C SER A 39 4.08 -9.93 2.22
N ASP A 40 3.01 -9.23 2.60
CA ASP A 40 2.57 -8.02 1.89
C ASP A 40 3.63 -6.89 1.98
N LEU A 41 4.23 -6.68 3.16
CA LEU A 41 5.33 -5.71 3.36
C LEU A 41 6.58 -6.09 2.57
N ALA A 42 6.93 -7.38 2.53
CA ALA A 42 8.02 -7.88 1.69
C ALA A 42 7.71 -7.66 0.21
N PHE A 43 6.46 -7.84 -0.23
CA PHE A 43 6.06 -7.55 -1.59
C PHE A 43 6.22 -6.06 -1.94
N LEU A 44 5.77 -5.15 -1.06
CA LEU A 44 5.99 -3.70 -1.20
C LEU A 44 7.48 -3.38 -1.39
N ARG A 45 8.33 -3.91 -0.50
CA ARG A 45 9.78 -3.66 -0.54
C ARG A 45 10.47 -4.30 -1.73
N ASP A 46 10.27 -5.60 -1.95
CA ASP A 46 11.11 -6.41 -2.85
C ASP A 46 10.59 -6.44 -4.28
N ARG A 47 9.28 -6.20 -4.50
CA ARG A 47 8.67 -6.20 -5.84
C ARG A 47 8.32 -4.81 -6.32
N LEU A 48 7.85 -3.95 -5.43
CA LEU A 48 7.47 -2.57 -5.78
C LEU A 48 8.55 -1.55 -5.40
N ASN A 49 9.71 -2.01 -4.92
CA ASN A 49 10.84 -1.18 -4.52
C ASN A 49 10.44 -0.07 -3.54
N ALA A 50 9.47 -0.35 -2.67
CA ALA A 50 9.06 0.59 -1.64
C ALA A 50 10.25 0.85 -0.70
N PRO A 51 10.55 2.12 -0.38
CA PRO A 51 11.60 2.52 0.55
C PRO A 51 11.14 2.29 1.99
N LEU A 52 10.69 1.07 2.29
CA LEU A 52 10.02 0.66 3.51
C LEU A 52 11.04 0.13 4.52
N LEU A 53 11.10 0.74 5.69
CA LEU A 53 11.94 0.29 6.81
C LEU A 53 11.12 0.08 8.08
N TYR A 54 11.67 -0.71 9.00
CA TYR A 54 11.18 -0.83 10.36
C TYR A 54 12.18 -0.23 11.34
N SER A 55 11.68 0.57 12.28
CA SER A 55 12.46 1.01 13.45
C SER A 55 11.65 0.83 14.73
N LYS A 56 12.32 0.67 15.87
CA LYS A 56 11.63 0.56 17.16
C LYS A 56 10.83 1.83 17.51
N THR A 57 11.32 3.01 17.12
CA THR A 57 10.70 4.30 17.44
C THR A 57 9.55 4.65 16.49
N LYS A 58 9.72 4.48 15.17
CA LYS A 58 8.70 4.86 14.17
C LYS A 58 7.80 3.71 13.74
N GLY A 59 8.19 2.46 14.00
CA GLY A 59 7.53 1.31 13.40
C GLY A 59 7.86 1.19 11.91
N TYR A 60 6.94 0.61 11.14
CA TYR A 60 7.02 0.60 9.67
C TYR A 60 6.75 1.99 9.11
N HIS A 61 7.65 2.48 8.26
CA HIS A 61 7.57 3.80 7.64
C HIS A 61 8.30 3.79 6.29
N TYR A 62 7.90 4.69 5.40
CA TYR A 62 8.69 4.99 4.21
C TYR A 62 9.81 5.97 4.55
N THR A 63 11.02 5.73 4.03
CA THR A 63 12.13 6.68 4.16
C THR A 63 12.05 7.81 3.15
N ASP A 64 11.34 7.59 2.04
CA ASP A 64 10.95 8.63 1.10
C ASP A 64 9.50 9.06 1.40
N PRO A 65 9.26 10.29 1.88
CA PRO A 65 7.93 10.78 2.23
C PRO A 65 7.02 10.99 1.01
N ASP A 66 7.57 11.07 -0.20
CA ASP A 66 6.81 11.24 -1.43
C ASP A 66 6.47 9.92 -2.11
N TRP A 67 7.03 8.80 -1.62
CA TRP A 67 6.69 7.49 -2.16
C TRP A 67 5.20 7.16 -1.98
N ARG A 68 4.58 6.68 -3.05
CA ARG A 68 3.19 6.24 -3.08
C ARG A 68 3.12 4.88 -3.75
N LEU A 69 2.22 4.01 -3.28
CA LEU A 69 1.95 2.76 -3.98
C LEU A 69 1.50 3.08 -5.42
N PRO A 70 2.13 2.48 -6.45
CA PRO A 70 1.72 2.71 -7.83
C PRO A 70 0.28 2.25 -8.03
N SER A 71 -0.66 3.18 -8.20
CA SER A 71 -2.02 2.87 -8.59
C SER A 71 -2.08 2.77 -10.13
N ILE A 72 -2.60 1.65 -10.63
CA ILE A 72 -2.81 1.49 -12.07
C ILE A 72 -3.99 2.39 -12.44
N THR A 73 -3.70 3.43 -13.21
CA THR A 73 -4.76 4.24 -13.83
C THR A 73 -5.32 3.46 -15.01
N LEU A 74 -6.54 2.95 -14.88
CA LEU A 74 -7.28 2.38 -16.01
C LEU A 74 -7.74 3.54 -16.89
N THR A 75 -7.13 3.69 -18.06
CA THR A 75 -7.65 4.58 -19.10
C THR A 75 -8.68 3.81 -19.90
N LEU A 76 -9.97 4.04 -19.64
CA LEU A 76 -11.02 3.53 -20.52
C LEU A 76 -11.16 4.50 -21.69
N PHE A 77 -10.77 4.05 -22.88
CA PHE A 77 -11.12 4.73 -24.12
C PHE A 77 -12.57 4.36 -24.46
N ASN A 78 -13.46 5.35 -24.46
CA ASN A 78 -14.78 5.17 -25.06
C ASN A 78 -14.71 5.41 -26.58
N HIS A 79 -15.66 4.84 -27.31
CA HIS A 79 -15.74 4.91 -28.78
C HIS A 79 -15.79 6.35 -29.34
N SER A 80 -16.09 7.34 -28.49
CA SER A 80 -16.09 8.77 -28.80
C SER A 80 -14.74 9.48 -28.61
N GLY A 81 -13.66 8.76 -28.26
CA GLY A 81 -12.31 9.33 -28.13
C GLY A 81 -12.11 10.19 -26.87
N GLN A 82 -13.02 10.17 -25.91
CA GLN A 82 -12.87 10.90 -24.65
C GLN A 82 -12.07 10.10 -23.62
N ARG A 83 -11.04 10.72 -23.05
CA ARG A 83 -10.27 10.14 -21.93
C ARG A 83 -11.07 10.32 -20.64
N LYS A 84 -11.60 9.22 -20.09
CA LYS A 84 -12.12 9.22 -18.72
C LYS A 84 -11.08 8.57 -17.80
N ILE A 85 -10.46 9.38 -16.95
CA ILE A 85 -9.57 8.90 -15.89
C ILE A 85 -10.46 8.44 -14.74
N ILE A 86 -10.37 7.16 -14.36
CA ILE A 86 -11.05 6.64 -13.19
C ILE A 86 -9.96 6.23 -12.20
N THR A 87 -9.80 7.03 -11.14
CA THR A 87 -8.97 6.67 -10.00
C THR A 87 -9.77 5.73 -9.13
N LEU A 88 -9.29 4.49 -8.95
CA LEU A 88 -9.84 3.58 -7.97
C LEU A 88 -9.27 3.98 -6.60
N ALA A 89 -10.11 4.62 -5.78
CA ALA A 89 -9.85 4.89 -4.36
C ALA A 89 -10.32 3.72 -3.49
#